data_AF-A0A956DHH5-F1
#
_entry.id   AF-A0A956DHH5-F1
#
_cell.length_a   1.000
_cell.length_b   1.000
_cell.length_c   1.000
_cell.angle_alpha   90.00
_cell.angle_beta   90.00
_cell.angle_gamma   90.00
#
_symmetry.space_group_name_H-M   'P 1'
#
loop_
_entity.id
_entity.type
_entity.pdbx_description
1 polymer ?
#
loop_
_entity_poly.entity_id
_entity_poly.type
_entity_poly.pdbx_seq_one_letter_code
_entity_poly.pdbx_strand_id
1 'polypeptide(L)'
;MPRPSCHVLVIAALTACTAPPPPVAGSSPAPAPSSVAPKAPLAVDDQTLHDLSLIVGGNFSPDHMGPEAYDAMVARYRAAPGKYLEALLARYARTDPNPALHGDSFIAWFLEQLHPSDPAGTERAAKVFHDLWGQATADPSLDPRVRLQLEEQLATVTVLAGGIDRPFSPAWVATTADRICASSVPEGHGVTLQNDCTCGQPMACHAELGGRDLRVTLVKDDQAPAVCHDCYPTWTTCRVPRLSPGQSLAVSVNGQARGTFTANDAGWLPVTTCL
;
A
#
# COMPACT_ATOMS: atom_id res chain seq x y z
N MET A 1 24.73 -48.40 -24.95
CA MET A 1 25.51 -49.63 -24.65
C MET A 1 26.56 -49.79 -25.75
N PRO A 2 27.81 -50.27 -25.53
CA PRO A 2 28.54 -50.58 -24.30
C PRO A 2 29.87 -49.77 -24.14
N ARG A 3 30.55 -49.96 -23.00
CA ARG A 3 31.88 -49.43 -22.63
C ARG A 3 33.03 -50.09 -23.42
N PRO A 4 34.26 -49.54 -23.27
CA PRO A 4 35.23 -50.37 -22.57
C PRO A 4 35.99 -49.63 -21.47
N SER A 5 36.22 -50.37 -20.39
CA SER A 5 37.14 -50.07 -19.30
C SER A 5 38.55 -50.54 -19.67
N CYS A 6 39.58 -49.80 -19.24
CA CYS A 6 40.91 -50.36 -19.00
C CYS A 6 41.46 -49.86 -17.68
N HIS A 7 41.76 -50.81 -16.80
CA HIS A 7 42.51 -50.63 -15.57
C HIS A 7 43.98 -50.35 -15.88
N VAL A 8 44.57 -49.36 -15.21
CA VAL A 8 46.01 -49.37 -14.91
C VAL A 8 46.20 -49.02 -13.45
N LEU A 9 46.72 -50.01 -12.73
CA LEU A 9 47.22 -49.98 -11.37
C LEU A 9 48.62 -49.34 -11.41
N VAL A 10 48.83 -48.24 -10.68
CA VAL A 10 50.19 -47.78 -10.34
C VAL A 10 50.28 -47.61 -8.84
N ILE A 11 51.04 -48.52 -8.23
CA ILE A 11 51.54 -48.44 -6.87
C ILE A 11 52.80 -47.59 -6.94
N ALA A 12 52.82 -46.45 -6.25
CA ALA A 12 54.05 -45.74 -5.93
C ALA A 12 54.01 -45.28 -4.48
N ALA A 13 54.94 -45.81 -3.72
CA ALA A 13 55.11 -45.61 -2.30
C ALA A 13 55.77 -44.26 -1.97
N LEU A 14 55.19 -43.60 -0.96
CA LEU A 14 55.84 -42.87 0.14
C LEU A 14 57.10 -42.05 -0.17
N THR A 15 56.95 -40.73 -0.14
CA THR A 15 57.94 -39.85 0.51
C THR A 15 57.18 -38.83 1.33
N ALA A 16 57.32 -38.92 2.65
CA ALA A 16 56.68 -38.05 3.62
C ALA A 16 57.32 -36.66 3.60
N CYS A 17 56.53 -35.64 3.26
CA CYS A 17 56.78 -34.26 3.66
C CYS A 17 55.76 -33.92 4.75
N THR A 18 56.21 -33.93 6.01
CA THR A 18 55.45 -33.42 7.15
C THR A 18 55.32 -31.90 7.03
N ALA A 19 54.18 -31.45 6.52
CA ALA A 19 53.76 -30.06 6.62
C ALA A 19 53.29 -29.75 8.06
N PRO A 20 53.59 -28.56 8.61
CA PRO A 20 53.09 -28.16 9.92
C PRO A 20 51.56 -28.05 9.92
N PRO A 21 50.89 -28.30 11.06
CA PRO A 21 49.43 -28.23 11.15
C PRO A 21 48.95 -26.79 10.88
N PRO A 22 47.79 -26.62 10.22
CA PRO A 22 47.18 -25.30 10.06
C PRO A 22 46.80 -24.72 11.43
N PRO A 23 46.84 -23.37 11.59
CA PRO A 23 46.40 -22.73 12.81
C PRO A 23 44.94 -23.08 13.10
N VAL A 24 44.69 -23.51 14.34
CA VAL A 24 43.36 -23.76 14.88
C VAL A 24 42.54 -22.49 14.72
N ALA A 25 41.44 -22.57 13.97
CA ALA A 25 40.46 -21.51 13.85
C ALA A 25 39.96 -21.14 15.26
N GLY A 26 40.31 -19.93 15.71
CA GLY A 26 39.75 -19.36 16.92
C GLY A 26 38.23 -19.27 16.75
N SER A 27 37.51 -19.93 17.65
CA SER A 27 36.07 -19.86 17.79
C SER A 27 35.65 -18.39 17.90
N SER A 28 35.06 -17.84 16.84
CA SER A 28 34.35 -16.57 16.94
C SER A 28 33.18 -16.75 17.90
N PRO A 29 33.01 -15.89 18.92
CA PRO A 29 31.85 -15.95 19.77
C PRO A 29 30.60 -15.73 18.90
N ALA A 30 29.63 -16.63 19.04
CA ALA A 30 28.33 -16.49 18.38
C ALA A 30 27.74 -15.11 18.73
N PRO A 31 27.17 -14.38 17.76
CA PRO A 31 26.49 -13.13 18.05
C PRO A 31 25.40 -13.41 19.08
N ALA A 32 25.42 -12.65 20.18
CA ALA A 32 24.38 -12.74 21.20
C ALA A 32 23.02 -12.52 20.52
N PRO A 33 21.99 -13.30 20.85
CA PRO A 33 20.66 -13.06 20.32
C PRO A 33 20.26 -11.63 20.70
N SER A 34 20.02 -10.79 19.70
CA SER A 34 19.40 -9.48 19.89
C SER A 34 18.05 -9.69 20.54
N SER A 35 18.03 -9.58 21.86
CA SER A 35 16.83 -9.48 22.69
C SER A 35 16.14 -8.16 22.36
N VAL A 36 15.38 -8.14 21.26
CA VAL A 36 14.35 -7.12 21.06
C VAL A 36 13.29 -7.43 22.11
N ALA A 37 13.32 -6.68 23.21
CA ALA A 37 12.27 -6.76 24.22
C ALA A 37 10.91 -6.62 23.51
N PRO A 38 9.93 -7.49 23.77
CA PRO A 38 8.62 -7.37 23.17
C PRO A 38 8.08 -5.98 23.51
N LYS A 39 7.84 -5.18 22.47
CA LYS A 39 7.26 -3.85 22.60
C LYS A 39 5.93 -4.04 23.34
N ALA A 40 5.83 -3.48 24.54
CA ALA A 40 4.61 -3.61 25.34
C ALA A 40 3.41 -3.19 24.47
N PRO A 41 2.29 -3.94 24.50
CA PRO A 41 1.12 -3.58 23.72
C PRO A 41 0.73 -2.16 24.09
N LEU A 42 0.59 -1.28 23.09
CA LEU A 42 0.12 0.07 23.32
C LEU A 42 -1.27 -0.03 23.96
N ALA A 43 -1.40 0.53 25.16
CA ALA A 43 -2.68 0.61 25.84
C ALA A 43 -3.56 1.57 25.06
N VAL A 44 -4.49 1.03 24.27
CA VAL A 44 -5.56 1.81 23.66
C VAL A 44 -6.58 2.10 24.75
N ASP A 45 -6.88 3.37 25.00
CA ASP A 45 -7.89 3.71 26.01
C ASP A 45 -9.33 3.43 25.55
N ASP A 46 -10.21 3.27 26.54
CA ASP A 46 -11.62 2.94 26.34
C ASP A 46 -12.35 4.00 25.50
N GLN A 47 -11.96 5.27 25.59
CA GLN A 47 -12.57 6.35 24.80
C GLN A 47 -12.31 6.16 23.31
N THR A 48 -11.08 5.81 22.93
CA THR A 48 -10.71 5.60 21.52
C THR A 48 -11.44 4.39 20.94
N LEU A 49 -11.54 3.30 21.72
CA LEU A 49 -12.31 2.12 21.30
C LEU A 49 -13.80 2.42 21.19
N HIS A 50 -14.35 3.18 22.13
CA HIS A 50 -15.74 3.62 22.09
C HIS A 50 -16.02 4.47 20.85
N ASP A 51 -15.20 5.50 20.60
CA ASP A 51 -15.31 6.34 19.41
C ASP A 51 -15.23 5.51 18.13
N LEU A 52 -14.25 4.61 18.02
CA LEU A 52 -14.10 3.73 16.85
C LEU A 52 -15.35 2.88 16.63
N SER A 53 -15.93 2.31 17.69
CA SER A 53 -17.14 1.48 17.55
C SER A 53 -18.33 2.24 16.97
N LEU A 54 -18.42 3.56 17.23
CA LEU A 54 -19.46 4.43 16.68
C LEU A 54 -19.13 4.85 15.24
N ILE A 55 -17.89 5.27 15.01
CA ILE A 55 -17.38 5.73 13.71
C ILE A 55 -17.49 4.63 12.65
N VAL A 56 -16.87 3.47 12.91
CA VAL A 56 -16.81 2.40 11.90
C VAL A 56 -18.05 1.50 11.94
N GLY A 57 -18.84 1.55 13.02
CA GLY A 57 -20.08 0.78 13.17
C GLY A 57 -21.32 1.43 12.55
N GLY A 58 -21.21 2.64 11.97
CA GLY A 58 -22.27 3.25 11.17
C GLY A 58 -23.27 4.16 11.91
N ASN A 59 -23.10 4.38 13.22
CA ASN A 59 -23.94 5.32 13.99
C ASN A 59 -23.35 6.75 14.04
N PHE A 60 -22.30 7.02 13.25
CA PHE A 60 -21.56 8.27 13.32
C PHE A 60 -22.10 9.33 12.37
N SER A 61 -23.09 10.07 12.86
CA SER A 61 -23.64 11.24 12.16
C SER A 61 -24.27 12.23 13.14
N PRO A 62 -24.36 13.52 12.79
CA PRO A 62 -25.04 14.52 13.61
C PRO A 62 -26.46 14.14 13.99
N ASP A 63 -27.19 13.46 13.10
CA ASP A 63 -28.59 13.07 13.31
C ASP A 63 -28.76 11.95 14.34
N HIS A 64 -27.80 11.03 14.43
CA HIS A 64 -27.88 9.87 15.33
C HIS A 64 -27.32 10.18 16.73
N MET A 65 -26.28 11.00 16.83
CA MET A 65 -25.59 11.28 18.11
C MET A 65 -25.74 12.71 18.62
N GLY A 66 -26.32 13.60 17.81
CA GLY A 66 -26.35 15.04 18.05
C GLY A 66 -25.09 15.73 17.49
N PRO A 67 -25.22 16.98 17.01
CA PRO A 67 -24.13 17.72 16.36
C PRO A 67 -22.93 17.95 17.30
N GLU A 68 -23.16 18.27 18.57
CA GLU A 68 -22.08 18.54 19.53
C GLU A 68 -21.20 17.31 19.79
N ALA A 69 -21.82 16.13 19.94
CA ALA A 69 -21.09 14.88 20.16
C ALA A 69 -20.32 14.44 18.92
N TYR A 70 -20.91 14.64 17.73
CA TYR A 70 -20.26 14.43 16.45
C TYR A 70 -19.01 15.32 16.33
N ASP A 71 -19.16 16.64 16.49
CA ASP A 71 -18.07 17.61 16.35
C ASP A 71 -16.95 17.34 17.36
N ALA A 72 -17.30 17.00 18.61
CA ALA A 72 -16.32 16.65 19.63
C ALA A 72 -15.51 15.40 19.24
N MET A 73 -16.14 14.39 18.64
CA MET A 73 -15.44 13.18 18.19
C MET A 73 -14.57 13.45 16.96
N VAL A 74 -15.07 14.24 16.01
CA VAL A 74 -14.28 14.73 14.87
C VAL A 74 -13.02 15.46 15.34
N ALA A 75 -13.18 16.37 16.30
CA ALA A 75 -12.05 17.09 16.88
C ALA A 75 -11.03 16.14 17.53
N ARG A 76 -11.48 15.12 18.26
CA ARG A 76 -10.59 14.14 18.92
C ARG A 76 -9.77 13.34 17.91
N TYR A 77 -10.40 12.73 16.91
CA TYR A 77 -9.65 11.90 15.96
C TYR A 77 -8.73 12.72 15.05
N ARG A 78 -9.10 13.96 14.72
CA ARG A 78 -8.22 14.88 13.97
C ARG A 78 -7.04 15.39 14.79
N ALA A 79 -7.20 15.54 16.10
CA ALA A 79 -6.13 15.95 16.99
C ALA A 79 -5.10 14.83 17.24
N ALA A 80 -5.50 13.56 17.10
CA ALA A 80 -4.64 12.41 17.35
C ALA A 80 -4.83 11.27 16.33
N PRO A 81 -4.66 11.52 15.01
CA PRO A 81 -5.00 10.55 13.96
C PRO A 81 -4.24 9.23 14.11
N GLY A 82 -2.94 9.28 14.42
CA GLY A 82 -2.12 8.10 14.63
C GLY A 82 -2.62 7.17 15.74
N LYS A 83 -3.21 7.73 16.81
CA LYS A 83 -3.80 6.95 17.91
C LYS A 83 -5.02 6.17 17.44
N TYR A 84 -5.88 6.78 16.63
CA TYR A 84 -7.07 6.14 16.08
C TYR A 84 -6.69 5.10 15.01
N LEU A 85 -5.70 5.38 14.16
CA LEU A 85 -5.17 4.42 13.20
C LEU A 85 -4.58 3.18 13.88
N GLU A 86 -3.81 3.36 14.95
CA GLU A 86 -3.25 2.25 15.70
C GLU A 86 -4.33 1.40 16.38
N ALA A 87 -5.32 2.05 16.98
CA ALA A 87 -6.46 1.39 17.60
C ALA A 87 -7.33 0.63 16.57
N LEU A 88 -7.56 1.22 15.40
CA LEU A 88 -8.25 0.61 14.27
C LEU A 88 -7.53 -0.67 13.82
N LEU A 89 -6.22 -0.60 13.59
CA LEU A 89 -5.41 -1.75 13.21
C LEU A 89 -5.35 -2.81 14.32
N ALA A 90 -5.25 -2.40 15.58
CA ALA A 90 -5.28 -3.33 16.71
C ALA A 90 -6.58 -4.13 16.72
N ARG A 91 -7.72 -3.45 16.64
CA ARG A 91 -9.04 -4.06 16.76
C ARG A 91 -9.41 -4.89 15.53
N TYR A 92 -9.31 -4.32 14.33
CA TYR A 92 -9.91 -4.87 13.11
C TYR A 92 -8.91 -5.63 12.23
N ALA A 93 -7.62 -5.27 12.25
CA ALA A 93 -6.62 -5.98 11.44
C ALA A 93 -5.90 -7.10 12.19
N ARG A 94 -5.68 -6.95 13.51
CA ARG A 94 -4.87 -7.90 14.31
C ARG A 94 -5.69 -8.81 15.21
N THR A 95 -6.66 -8.27 15.95
CA THR A 95 -7.42 -9.07 16.92
C THR A 95 -8.59 -9.81 16.29
N ASP A 96 -9.32 -9.20 15.35
CA ASP A 96 -10.52 -9.78 14.76
C ASP A 96 -10.62 -9.47 13.25
N PRO A 97 -9.77 -10.10 12.40
CA PRO A 97 -9.78 -9.88 10.96
C PRO A 97 -10.95 -10.62 10.30
N ASN A 98 -12.18 -10.22 10.63
CA ASN A 98 -13.42 -10.84 10.17
C ASN A 98 -13.96 -10.13 8.91
N PRO A 99 -13.96 -10.78 7.73
CA PRO A 99 -14.44 -10.19 6.48
C PRO A 99 -15.89 -9.68 6.56
N ALA A 100 -16.77 -10.37 7.27
CA ALA A 100 -18.17 -9.95 7.42
C ALA A 100 -18.28 -8.65 8.23
N LEU A 101 -17.52 -8.56 9.34
CA LEU A 101 -17.44 -7.33 10.13
C LEU A 101 -16.89 -6.17 9.32
N HIS A 102 -15.87 -6.41 8.48
CA HIS A 102 -15.29 -5.39 7.62
C HIS A 102 -16.26 -4.93 6.52
N GLY A 103 -16.95 -5.86 5.86
CA GLY A 103 -17.94 -5.56 4.82
C GLY A 103 -19.09 -4.67 5.30
N ASP A 104 -19.52 -4.82 6.55
CA ASP A 104 -20.57 -4.00 7.16
C ASP A 104 -20.04 -2.74 7.90
N SER A 105 -18.73 -2.48 7.86
CA SER A 105 -18.11 -1.35 8.55
C SER A 105 -17.78 -0.17 7.63
N PHE A 106 -17.55 1.00 8.23
CA PHE A 106 -17.16 2.24 7.54
C PHE A 106 -15.63 2.48 7.61
N ILE A 107 -14.82 1.42 7.60
CA ILE A 107 -13.36 1.53 7.73
C ILE A 107 -12.75 2.35 6.59
N ALA A 108 -13.12 2.07 5.34
CA ALA A 108 -12.57 2.79 4.18
C ALA A 108 -12.87 4.30 4.24
N TRP A 109 -14.11 4.66 4.57
CA TRP A 109 -14.53 6.05 4.76
C TRP A 109 -13.76 6.72 5.91
N PHE A 110 -13.57 6.02 7.04
CA PHE A 110 -12.85 6.59 8.16
C PHE A 110 -11.36 6.85 7.84
N LEU A 111 -10.72 5.94 7.10
CA LEU A 111 -9.36 6.15 6.58
C LEU A 111 -9.31 7.41 5.68
N GLU A 112 -10.29 7.59 4.80
CA GLU A 112 -10.41 8.81 3.99
C GLU A 112 -10.53 10.08 4.86
N GLN A 113 -11.30 10.06 5.95
CA GLN A 113 -11.42 11.19 6.87
C GLN A 113 -10.11 11.53 7.60
N LEU A 114 -9.25 10.54 7.85
CA LEU A 114 -7.96 10.72 8.52
C LEU A 114 -6.85 11.14 7.56
N HIS A 115 -6.99 10.85 6.26
CA HIS A 115 -5.99 11.15 5.25
C HIS A 115 -5.49 12.61 5.28
N PRO A 116 -6.33 13.66 5.36
CA PRO A 116 -5.85 15.04 5.41
C PRO A 116 -4.98 15.37 6.64
N SER A 117 -5.14 14.63 7.74
CA SER A 117 -4.42 14.88 9.01
C SER A 117 -3.18 14.00 9.18
N ASP A 118 -3.18 12.78 8.65
CA ASP A 118 -2.04 11.86 8.66
C ASP A 118 -2.01 10.99 7.39
N PRO A 119 -1.54 11.55 6.25
CA PRO A 119 -1.50 10.82 4.98
C PRO A 119 -0.67 9.54 5.06
N ALA A 120 0.52 9.62 5.68
CA ALA A 120 1.44 8.51 5.76
C ALA A 120 0.94 7.40 6.70
N GLY A 121 0.32 7.76 7.84
CA GLY A 121 -0.34 6.79 8.71
C GLY A 121 -1.52 6.12 8.03
N THR A 122 -2.34 6.89 7.32
CA THR A 122 -3.49 6.38 6.58
C THR A 122 -3.07 5.42 5.48
N GLU A 123 -2.04 5.77 4.70
CA GLU A 123 -1.47 4.92 3.66
C GLU A 123 -1.03 3.55 4.21
N ARG A 124 -0.30 3.56 5.33
CA ARG A 124 0.13 2.31 5.99
C ARG A 124 -1.05 1.47 6.47
N ALA A 125 -2.06 2.09 7.07
CA ALA A 125 -3.24 1.39 7.53
C ALA A 125 -4.07 0.84 6.36
N ALA A 126 -4.26 1.64 5.31
CA ALA A 126 -4.93 1.24 4.08
C ALA A 126 -4.22 0.07 3.42
N LYS A 127 -2.88 0.03 3.38
CA LYS A 127 -2.14 -1.11 2.85
C LYS A 127 -2.45 -2.42 3.59
N VAL A 128 -2.56 -2.37 4.92
CA VAL A 128 -2.95 -3.54 5.72
C VAL A 128 -4.36 -4.03 5.34
N PHE A 129 -5.33 -3.12 5.23
CA PHE A 129 -6.70 -3.50 4.86
C PHE A 129 -6.80 -3.93 3.39
N HIS A 130 -6.06 -3.30 2.48
CA HIS A 130 -5.96 -3.73 1.08
C HIS A 130 -5.55 -5.20 0.98
N ASP A 131 -4.48 -5.56 1.69
CA ASP A 131 -3.94 -6.93 1.62
C ASP A 131 -4.89 -7.93 2.30
N LEU A 132 -5.47 -7.57 3.45
CA LEU A 132 -6.46 -8.41 4.14
C LEU A 132 -7.71 -8.65 3.29
N TRP A 133 -8.28 -7.59 2.70
CA TRP A 133 -9.50 -7.68 1.92
C TRP A 133 -9.27 -8.31 0.57
N GLY A 134 -8.14 -8.04 -0.10
CA GLY A 134 -7.76 -8.71 -1.34
C GLY A 134 -7.59 -10.21 -1.17
N GLN A 135 -7.04 -10.67 -0.04
CA GLN A 135 -7.00 -12.11 0.28
C GLN A 135 -8.40 -12.68 0.52
N ALA A 136 -9.25 -11.97 1.29
CA ALA A 136 -10.60 -12.42 1.58
C ALA A 136 -11.47 -12.51 0.31
N THR A 137 -11.39 -11.52 -0.60
CA THR A 137 -12.16 -11.53 -1.85
C THR A 137 -11.63 -12.54 -2.87
N ALA A 138 -10.40 -13.01 -2.73
CA ALA A 138 -9.88 -14.12 -3.53
C ALA A 138 -10.42 -15.49 -3.09
N ASP A 139 -10.91 -15.64 -1.85
CA ASP A 139 -11.46 -16.89 -1.35
C ASP A 139 -12.83 -17.18 -1.99
N PRO A 140 -13.00 -18.26 -2.79
CA PRO A 140 -14.28 -18.56 -3.44
C PRO A 140 -15.40 -18.95 -2.46
N SER A 141 -15.09 -19.28 -1.21
CA SER A 141 -16.07 -19.64 -0.18
C SER A 141 -16.67 -18.43 0.54
N LEU A 142 -16.11 -17.23 0.36
CA LEU A 142 -16.64 -16.01 0.96
C LEU A 142 -18.05 -15.73 0.46
N ASP A 143 -18.95 -15.41 1.40
CA ASP A 143 -20.32 -15.01 1.11
C ASP A 143 -20.38 -13.92 0.01
N PRO A 144 -21.19 -14.09 -1.06
CA PRO A 144 -21.20 -13.15 -2.18
C PRO A 144 -21.56 -11.70 -1.80
N ARG A 145 -22.41 -11.50 -0.79
CA ARG A 145 -22.77 -10.16 -0.33
C ARG A 145 -21.58 -9.52 0.39
N VAL A 146 -20.91 -10.27 1.27
CA VAL A 146 -19.70 -9.79 1.96
C VAL A 146 -18.60 -9.46 0.95
N ARG A 147 -18.42 -10.30 -0.07
CA ARG A 147 -17.46 -10.04 -1.16
C ARG A 147 -17.74 -8.72 -1.86
N LEU A 148 -18.98 -8.49 -2.28
CA LEU A 148 -19.38 -7.26 -2.96
C LEU A 148 -19.09 -6.02 -2.10
N GLN A 149 -19.46 -6.06 -0.81
CA GLN A 149 -19.22 -4.96 0.12
C GLN A 149 -17.72 -4.66 0.30
N LEU A 150 -16.90 -5.71 0.38
CA LEU A 150 -15.44 -5.54 0.46
C LEU A 150 -14.87 -4.99 -0.85
N GLU A 151 -15.35 -5.44 -2.01
CA GLU A 151 -14.91 -4.93 -3.32
C GLU A 151 -15.25 -3.44 -3.50
N GLU A 152 -16.42 -3.00 -3.04
CA GLU A 152 -16.82 -1.58 -3.03
C GLU A 152 -15.87 -0.73 -2.17
N GLN A 153 -15.51 -1.22 -0.98
CA GLN A 153 -14.57 -0.54 -0.09
C GLN A 153 -13.12 -0.61 -0.59
N LEU A 154 -12.75 -1.68 -1.27
CA LEU A 154 -11.39 -1.93 -1.75
C LEU A 154 -10.94 -0.83 -2.70
N ALA A 155 -11.81 -0.31 -3.57
CA ALA A 155 -11.45 0.78 -4.48
C ALA A 155 -10.88 2.02 -3.74
N THR A 156 -11.51 2.41 -2.63
CA THR A 156 -11.05 3.53 -1.81
C THR A 156 -9.74 3.20 -1.10
N VAL A 157 -9.66 2.01 -0.50
CA VAL A 157 -8.47 1.57 0.23
C VAL A 157 -7.27 1.34 -0.68
N THR A 158 -7.47 0.88 -1.93
CA THR A 158 -6.43 0.78 -2.95
C THR A 158 -5.82 2.15 -3.20
N VAL A 159 -6.64 3.18 -3.47
CA VAL A 159 -6.13 4.54 -3.73
C VAL A 159 -5.33 5.08 -2.53
N LEU A 160 -5.84 4.91 -1.31
CA LEU A 160 -5.15 5.34 -0.10
C LEU A 160 -3.85 4.56 0.14
N ALA A 161 -3.82 3.25 -0.09
CA ALA A 161 -2.67 2.39 0.10
C ALA A 161 -1.52 2.67 -0.88
N GLY A 162 -1.86 3.17 -2.08
CA GLY A 162 -0.87 3.59 -3.08
C GLY A 162 -0.16 4.90 -2.74
N GLY A 163 -0.76 5.68 -1.84
CA GLY A 163 -0.34 7.05 -1.56
C GLY A 163 -0.88 8.02 -2.61
N ILE A 164 -1.30 9.20 -2.13
CA ILE A 164 -1.88 10.27 -2.94
C ILE A 164 -0.94 11.47 -2.86
N ASP A 165 -0.49 11.97 -4.01
CA ASP A 165 0.49 13.06 -4.13
C ASP A 165 1.69 12.86 -3.19
N ARG A 166 2.17 11.60 -3.10
CA ARG A 166 3.22 11.21 -2.15
C ARG A 166 4.46 12.08 -2.36
N PRO A 167 5.02 12.70 -1.30
CA PRO A 167 6.28 13.42 -1.42
C PRO A 167 7.40 12.43 -1.78
N PHE A 168 8.33 12.87 -2.62
CA PHE A 168 9.46 12.03 -3.05
C PHE A 168 10.79 12.77 -2.97
N SER A 169 11.86 11.99 -2.85
CA SER A 169 13.23 12.49 -2.86
C SER A 169 13.71 12.75 -4.28
N PRO A 170 14.56 13.77 -4.52
CA PRO A 170 15.25 13.94 -5.81
C PRO A 170 16.14 12.74 -6.21
N ALA A 171 16.48 11.87 -5.26
CA ALA A 171 17.23 10.64 -5.53
C ALA A 171 16.37 9.53 -6.16
N TRP A 172 15.05 9.64 -6.11
CA TRP A 172 14.16 8.68 -6.74
C TRP A 172 14.26 8.76 -8.26
N VAL A 173 14.14 7.62 -8.91
CA VAL A 173 14.37 7.52 -10.35
C VAL A 173 13.05 7.61 -11.12
N ALA A 174 13.09 8.29 -12.27
CA ALA A 174 11.95 8.32 -13.18
C ALA A 174 11.59 6.90 -13.62
N THR A 175 10.28 6.62 -13.71
CA THR A 175 9.79 5.30 -14.13
C THR A 175 8.58 5.41 -15.07
N THR A 176 8.13 4.28 -15.60
CA THR A 176 6.94 4.20 -16.45
C THR A 176 5.74 3.74 -15.62
N ALA A 177 4.55 3.82 -16.21
CA ALA A 177 3.34 3.16 -15.74
C ALA A 177 2.90 2.14 -16.79
N ASP A 178 2.53 0.94 -16.38
CA ASP A 178 1.87 -0.03 -17.25
C ASP A 178 0.43 0.39 -17.53
N ARG A 179 -0.24 0.95 -16.52
CA ARG A 179 -1.64 1.36 -16.60
C ARG A 179 -1.86 2.72 -15.94
N ILE A 180 -2.73 3.54 -16.53
CA ILE A 180 -3.15 4.82 -15.96
C ILE A 180 -4.66 4.87 -15.92
N CYS A 181 -5.25 4.88 -14.73
CA CYS A 181 -6.69 4.86 -14.56
C CYS A 181 -7.19 6.12 -13.84
N ALA A 182 -8.34 6.64 -14.24
CA ALA A 182 -9.04 7.64 -13.47
C ALA A 182 -9.60 7.02 -12.18
N SER A 183 -9.37 7.69 -11.05
CA SER A 183 -9.76 7.21 -9.72
C SER A 183 -10.36 8.31 -8.88
N SER A 184 -11.29 7.95 -7.99
CA SER A 184 -11.73 8.83 -6.91
C SER A 184 -10.64 8.93 -5.85
N VAL A 185 -10.44 10.12 -5.31
CA VAL A 185 -9.53 10.40 -4.19
C VAL A 185 -10.29 11.21 -3.15
N PRO A 186 -9.82 11.27 -1.88
CA PRO A 186 -10.37 12.20 -0.92
C PRO A 186 -10.44 13.61 -1.50
N GLU A 187 -11.62 14.21 -1.46
CA GLU A 187 -11.92 15.58 -1.92
C GLU A 187 -11.87 15.81 -3.45
N GLY A 188 -11.80 14.76 -4.28
CA GLY A 188 -11.81 14.95 -5.74
C GLY A 188 -11.53 13.71 -6.57
N HIS A 189 -10.87 13.92 -7.72
CA HIS A 189 -10.46 12.86 -8.64
C HIS A 189 -8.95 12.93 -8.89
N GLY A 190 -8.40 11.81 -9.32
CA GLY A 190 -7.01 11.68 -9.67
C GLY A 190 -6.77 10.67 -10.78
N VAL A 191 -5.50 10.49 -11.11
CA VAL A 191 -5.03 9.41 -11.97
C VAL A 191 -4.16 8.47 -11.13
N THR A 192 -4.57 7.20 -11.05
CA THR A 192 -3.77 6.13 -10.48
C THR A 192 -2.82 5.61 -11.55
N LEU A 193 -1.53 5.64 -11.25
CA LEU A 193 -0.47 5.09 -12.08
C LEU A 193 0.01 3.78 -11.46
N GLN A 194 -0.09 2.69 -12.21
CA GLN A 194 0.25 1.35 -11.74
C GLN A 194 1.33 0.72 -12.60
N ASN A 195 2.26 0.02 -11.94
CA ASN A 195 3.13 -0.98 -12.54
C ASN A 195 2.68 -2.36 -12.07
N ASP A 196 2.41 -3.26 -13.01
CA ASP A 196 1.87 -4.59 -12.74
C ASP A 196 2.92 -5.51 -12.10
N CYS A 197 4.20 -5.25 -12.41
CA CYS A 197 5.29 -6.08 -11.92
C CYS A 197 6.47 -5.28 -11.40
N THR A 198 6.58 -5.21 -10.07
CA THR A 198 7.68 -4.55 -9.37
C THR A 198 8.13 -5.35 -8.15
N CYS A 199 9.20 -4.92 -7.50
CA CYS A 199 9.62 -5.47 -6.21
C CYS A 199 8.81 -4.93 -5.02
N GLY A 200 7.70 -4.21 -5.23
CA GLY A 200 7.01 -3.50 -4.15
C GLY A 200 7.61 -2.11 -3.86
N GLN A 201 8.36 -1.57 -4.82
CA GLN A 201 8.98 -0.25 -4.68
C GLN A 201 7.93 0.86 -4.50
N PRO A 202 8.08 1.74 -3.50
CA PRO A 202 7.25 2.92 -3.38
C PRO A 202 7.30 3.75 -4.65
N MET A 203 6.13 4.07 -5.20
CA MET A 203 5.97 5.01 -6.31
C MET A 203 5.44 6.35 -5.80
N ALA A 204 5.80 7.43 -6.46
CA ALA A 204 5.21 8.73 -6.20
C ALA A 204 5.04 9.46 -7.51
N CYS A 205 4.06 10.37 -7.55
CA CYS A 205 3.82 11.14 -8.73
C CYS A 205 3.52 12.60 -8.37
N HIS A 206 3.76 13.47 -9.34
CA HIS A 206 3.35 14.86 -9.33
C HIS A 206 2.62 15.18 -10.63
N ALA A 207 1.46 15.83 -10.55
CA ALA A 207 0.66 16.20 -11.71
C ALA A 207 0.61 17.72 -11.89
N GLU A 208 0.92 18.17 -13.11
CA GLU A 208 0.78 19.55 -13.53
C GLU A 208 -0.25 19.66 -14.65
N LEU A 209 -1.24 20.54 -14.48
CA LEU A 209 -2.22 20.84 -15.52
C LEU A 209 -1.82 22.10 -16.30
N GLY A 210 -1.58 21.94 -17.61
CA GLY A 210 -1.33 23.01 -18.56
C GLY A 210 -2.43 23.09 -19.60
N GLY A 211 -3.51 23.83 -19.32
CA GLY A 211 -4.65 23.95 -20.24
C GLY A 211 -5.36 22.60 -20.46
N ARG A 212 -5.11 21.94 -21.59
CA ARG A 212 -5.67 20.62 -21.94
C ARG A 212 -4.68 19.47 -21.77
N ASP A 213 -3.48 19.75 -21.27
CA ASP A 213 -2.43 18.76 -21.09
C ASP A 213 -2.20 18.49 -19.59
N LEU A 214 -2.31 17.23 -19.20
CA LEU A 214 -1.87 16.73 -17.90
C LEU A 214 -0.47 16.13 -18.05
N ARG A 215 0.51 16.77 -17.42
CA ARG A 215 1.88 16.26 -17.35
C ARG A 215 2.09 15.63 -15.99
N VAL A 216 2.38 14.34 -15.98
CA VAL A 216 2.66 13.59 -14.75
C VAL A 216 4.15 13.28 -14.70
N THR A 217 4.81 13.70 -13.64
CA THR A 217 6.12 13.18 -13.25
C THR A 217 5.89 11.94 -12.41
N LEU A 218 6.44 10.80 -12.81
CA LEU A 218 6.31 9.53 -12.09
C LEU A 218 7.69 9.01 -11.70
N VAL A 219 7.89 8.78 -10.42
CA VAL A 219 9.16 8.30 -9.86
C VAL A 219 8.94 7.10 -8.96
N LYS A 220 10.02 6.35 -8.71
CA LYS A 220 10.05 5.26 -7.74
C LYS A 220 11.32 5.29 -6.90
N ASP A 221 11.21 4.79 -5.67
CA ASP A 221 12.38 4.48 -4.85
C ASP A 221 12.99 3.16 -5.33
N ASP A 222 14.08 3.21 -6.10
CA ASP A 222 14.74 2.00 -6.58
C ASP A 222 15.62 1.31 -5.53
N GLN A 223 15.80 1.93 -4.35
CA GLN A 223 16.56 1.38 -3.24
C GLN A 223 15.69 0.56 -2.27
N ALA A 224 14.36 0.62 -2.41
CA ALA A 224 13.42 -0.04 -1.52
C ALA A 224 12.39 -0.87 -2.30
N PRO A 225 12.16 -2.16 -1.99
CA PRO A 225 12.92 -2.96 -1.04
C PRO A 225 14.24 -3.45 -1.67
N ALA A 226 15.25 -3.69 -0.82
CA ALA A 226 16.59 -4.08 -1.27
C ALA A 226 16.65 -5.44 -1.98
N VAL A 227 15.66 -6.32 -1.76
CA VAL A 227 15.59 -7.66 -2.35
C VAL A 227 14.11 -8.04 -2.56
N CYS A 228 13.78 -8.59 -3.72
CA CYS A 228 12.48 -9.24 -3.96
C CYS A 228 12.67 -10.55 -4.73
N HIS A 229 11.79 -11.52 -4.45
CA HIS A 229 11.74 -12.81 -5.15
C HIS A 229 10.50 -12.96 -6.03
N ASP A 230 9.51 -12.09 -5.80
CA ASP A 230 8.22 -12.12 -6.45
C ASP A 230 7.89 -10.77 -7.08
N CYS A 231 6.89 -10.82 -7.94
CA CYS A 231 6.35 -9.70 -8.69
C CYS A 231 5.10 -9.19 -7.98
N TYR A 232 5.11 -7.92 -7.56
CA TYR A 232 3.98 -7.26 -6.90
C TYR A 232 3.53 -6.03 -7.71
N PRO A 233 2.20 -5.82 -7.84
CA PRO A 233 1.71 -4.56 -8.36
C PRO A 233 2.05 -3.43 -7.39
N THR A 234 2.51 -2.31 -7.94
CA THR A 234 2.69 -1.06 -7.19
C THR A 234 2.01 0.06 -7.91
N TRP A 235 1.50 1.02 -7.13
CA TRP A 235 0.76 2.13 -7.69
C TRP A 235 0.89 3.37 -6.81
N THR A 236 0.54 4.51 -7.39
CA THR A 236 0.44 5.80 -6.72
C THR A 236 -0.63 6.64 -7.42
N THR A 237 -1.21 7.61 -6.73
CA THR A 237 -2.28 8.45 -7.28
C THR A 237 -1.88 9.91 -7.26
N CYS A 238 -2.12 10.60 -8.38
CA CYS A 238 -1.96 12.05 -8.49
C CYS A 238 -3.31 12.73 -8.53
N ARG A 239 -3.55 13.72 -7.66
CA ARG A 239 -4.76 14.55 -7.74
C ARG A 239 -4.78 15.32 -9.06
N VAL A 240 -5.98 15.43 -9.63
CA VAL A 240 -6.24 16.23 -10.83
C VAL A 240 -7.31 17.26 -10.46
N PRO A 241 -7.08 18.56 -10.70
CA PRO A 241 -8.08 19.58 -10.40
C PRO A 241 -9.33 19.36 -11.27
N ARG A 242 -10.46 19.87 -10.79
CA ARG A 242 -11.72 19.82 -11.52
C ARG A 242 -11.57 20.50 -12.88
N LEU A 243 -12.08 19.86 -13.93
CA LEU A 243 -11.99 20.29 -15.32
C LEU A 243 -13.29 20.96 -15.77
N SER A 244 -13.26 21.57 -16.96
CA SER A 244 -14.50 21.98 -17.60
C SER A 244 -15.30 20.76 -18.07
N PRO A 245 -16.64 20.77 -18.02
CA PRO A 245 -17.46 19.68 -18.54
C PRO A 245 -17.12 19.34 -20.00
N GLY A 246 -16.96 18.06 -20.32
CA GLY A 246 -16.59 17.59 -21.66
C GLY A 246 -15.17 17.91 -22.10
N GLN A 247 -14.33 18.51 -21.24
CA GLN A 247 -12.95 18.82 -21.57
C GLN A 247 -12.15 17.54 -21.81
N SER A 248 -11.55 17.42 -23.00
CA SER A 248 -10.51 16.43 -23.28
C SER A 248 -9.20 16.85 -22.63
N LEU A 249 -8.58 15.91 -21.93
CA LEU A 249 -7.33 16.04 -21.19
C LEU A 249 -6.32 15.05 -21.75
N ALA A 250 -5.33 15.54 -22.50
CA ALA A 250 -4.23 14.71 -22.99
C ALA A 250 -3.27 14.41 -21.85
N VAL A 251 -2.91 13.14 -21.66
CA VAL A 251 -2.06 12.70 -20.53
C VAL A 251 -0.69 12.31 -21.06
N SER A 252 0.35 12.83 -20.40
CA SER A 252 1.74 12.41 -20.59
C SER A 252 2.38 12.05 -19.26
N VAL A 253 3.24 11.02 -19.27
CA VAL A 253 4.02 10.59 -18.10
C VAL A 253 5.49 10.68 -18.44
N ASN A 254 6.26 11.46 -17.69
CA ASN A 254 7.69 11.70 -17.93
C ASN A 254 8.00 12.06 -19.40
N GLY A 255 7.14 12.89 -20.01
CA GLY A 255 7.25 13.33 -21.40
C GLY A 255 6.72 12.34 -22.45
N GLN A 256 6.32 11.14 -22.07
CA GLN A 256 5.72 10.16 -22.99
C GLN A 256 4.20 10.34 -23.05
N ALA A 257 3.64 10.55 -24.24
CA ALA A 257 2.20 10.60 -24.44
C ALA A 257 1.55 9.23 -24.14
N ARG A 258 0.40 9.23 -23.45
CA ARG A 258 -0.28 8.00 -23.01
C ARG A 258 -1.70 7.87 -23.55
N GLY A 259 -2.41 8.99 -23.71
CA GLY A 259 -3.78 8.97 -24.20
C GLY A 259 -4.54 10.20 -23.79
N THR A 260 -5.86 10.09 -23.74
CA THR A 260 -6.74 11.22 -23.42
C THR A 260 -7.91 10.75 -22.57
N PHE A 261 -8.21 11.49 -21.49
CA PHE A 261 -9.47 11.38 -20.79
C PHE A 261 -10.43 12.47 -21.26
N THR A 262 -11.73 12.24 -21.10
CA THR A 262 -12.75 13.28 -21.30
C THR A 262 -13.52 13.45 -20.01
N ALA A 263 -13.54 14.67 -19.47
CA ALA A 263 -14.30 14.98 -18.27
C ALA A 263 -15.80 14.78 -18.49
N ASN A 264 -16.49 14.24 -17.49
CA ASN A 264 -17.95 14.12 -17.49
C ASN A 264 -18.63 15.50 -17.31
N ASP A 265 -19.96 15.51 -17.26
CA ASP A 265 -20.75 16.74 -17.09
C ASP A 265 -20.49 17.45 -15.76
N ALA A 266 -20.03 16.73 -14.74
CA ALA A 266 -19.61 17.29 -13.47
C ALA A 266 -18.19 17.88 -13.51
N GLY A 267 -17.46 17.78 -14.62
CA GLY A 267 -16.08 18.24 -14.74
C GLY A 267 -15.05 17.30 -14.12
N TRP A 268 -15.42 16.03 -13.92
CA TRP A 268 -14.57 15.02 -13.31
C TRP A 268 -14.15 13.94 -14.29
N LEU A 269 -12.99 13.32 -14.04
CA LEU A 269 -12.54 12.17 -14.83
C LEU A 269 -13.48 10.97 -14.62
N PRO A 270 -13.81 10.21 -15.67
CA PRO A 270 -14.69 9.04 -15.58
C PRO A 270 -13.96 7.91 -14.85
N VAL A 271 -14.24 7.77 -13.56
CA VAL A 271 -13.66 6.74 -12.67
C VAL A 271 -13.78 5.37 -13.34
N THR A 272 -12.72 4.56 -13.21
CA THR A 272 -12.51 3.23 -13.85
C THR A 272 -12.13 3.23 -15.33
N THR A 273 -12.10 4.37 -16.01
CA THR A 273 -11.52 4.47 -17.36
C THR A 273 -9.99 4.43 -17.27
N CYS A 274 -9.33 3.64 -18.13
CA CYS A 274 -7.87 3.53 -18.17
C CYS A 274 -7.30 3.81 -19.57
N LEU A 275 -6.04 4.26 -19.59
CA LEU A 275 -5.18 4.46 -20.77
C LEU A 275 -4.08 3.40 -20.83
#